data_AF-A0A1D2M4Y1-F1
#
_entry.id   AF-A0A1D2M4Y1-F1
#
_cell.length_a   1.000
_cell.length_b   1.000
_cell.length_c   1.000
_cell.angle_alpha   90.00
_cell.angle_beta   90.00
_cell.angle_gamma   90.00
#
_symmetry.space_group_name_H-M   'P 1'
#
loop_
_entity.id
_entity.type
_entity.pdbx_description
1 polymer ?
#
loop_
_entity_poly.entity_id
_entity_poly.type
_entity_poly.pdbx_seq_one_letter_code
_entity_poly.pdbx_strand_id
1 'polypeptide(L)'
;LACDGATTNKSAWKFLGISGENGNVINKIVNPVDESRNVYFFSDIPHIIKCVRNHLHKQGEAKFSGKRVSWGFYRALYDTDKTRDLRLAPKLTYLHINPGPFQKMVVSHAVQ
;
A
#
# COMPACT_ATOMS: atom_id res chain seq x y z
N LEU A 1 -0.62 -13.90 12.78
CA LEU A 1 0.67 -13.66 12.12
C LEU A 1 0.52 -12.49 11.18
N ALA A 2 1.37 -11.47 11.33
CA ALA A 2 1.45 -10.36 10.39
C ALA A 2 2.83 -10.39 9.74
N CYS A 3 2.91 -10.29 8.42
CA CYS A 3 4.20 -10.24 7.71
C CYS A 3 4.13 -9.33 6.48
N ASP A 4 5.31 -8.98 5.98
CA ASP A 4 5.44 -8.16 4.78
C ASP A 4 5.08 -8.94 3.50
N GLY A 5 5.15 -8.24 2.36
CA GLY A 5 4.88 -8.80 1.04
C GLY A 5 6.08 -9.45 0.35
N ALA A 6 7.13 -9.82 1.07
CA ALA A 6 8.32 -10.47 0.50
C ALA A 6 7.96 -11.80 -0.16
N THR A 7 8.71 -12.18 -1.20
CA THR A 7 8.45 -13.40 -1.99
C THR A 7 8.49 -14.66 -1.13
N THR A 8 9.40 -14.72 -0.16
CA THR A 8 9.51 -15.84 0.80
C THR A 8 8.26 -15.97 1.67
N ASN A 9 7.75 -14.86 2.20
CA ASN A 9 6.53 -14.85 3.01
C ASN A 9 5.30 -15.26 2.19
N LYS A 10 5.20 -14.81 0.93
CA LYS A 10 4.14 -15.25 0.00
C LYS A 10 4.22 -16.75 -0.30
N SER A 11 5.42 -17.30 -0.50
CA SER A 11 5.61 -18.73 -0.69
C SER A 11 5.22 -19.54 0.56
N ALA A 12 5.56 -19.05 1.74
CA ALA A 12 5.16 -19.67 3.00
C ALA A 12 3.64 -19.67 3.19
N TRP A 13 2.96 -18.58 2.85
CA TRP A 13 1.50 -18.51 2.87
C TRP A 13 0.86 -19.53 1.94
N LYS A 14 1.36 -19.63 0.70
CA LYS A 14 0.88 -20.63 -0.26
C LYS A 14 1.09 -22.06 0.26
N PHE A 15 2.23 -22.34 0.88
CA PHE A 15 2.51 -23.64 1.50
C PHE A 15 1.54 -23.98 2.63
N LEU A 16 1.13 -22.98 3.42
CA LEU A 16 0.15 -23.11 4.50
C LEU A 16 -1.31 -23.11 4.03
N GLY A 17 -1.57 -23.09 2.71
CA GLY A 17 -2.92 -23.04 2.14
C GLY A 17 -3.63 -21.69 2.29
N ILE A 18 -2.90 -20.64 2.64
CA ILE A 18 -3.43 -19.26 2.71
C ILE A 18 -3.54 -18.72 1.29
N SER A 19 -4.74 -18.21 0.97
CA SER A 19 -5.08 -17.67 -0.35
C SER A 19 -5.73 -16.30 -0.24
N GLY A 20 -5.31 -15.39 -1.12
CA GLY A 20 -5.91 -14.07 -1.30
C GLY A 20 -6.64 -13.93 -2.65
N GLU A 21 -6.98 -15.04 -3.30
CA GLU A 21 -7.65 -15.02 -4.60
C GLU A 21 -9.04 -14.38 -4.49
N ASN A 22 -9.43 -13.65 -5.54
CA ASN A 22 -10.71 -12.96 -5.55
C ASN A 22 -11.85 -13.99 -5.51
N GLY A 23 -12.71 -13.89 -4.50
CA GLY A 23 -13.80 -14.84 -4.28
C GLY A 23 -13.42 -16.11 -3.50
N ASN A 24 -12.14 -16.33 -3.18
CA ASN A 24 -11.68 -17.46 -2.37
C ASN A 24 -10.57 -17.05 -1.40
N VAL A 25 -10.95 -16.25 -0.39
CA VAL A 25 -10.02 -15.75 0.61
C VAL A 25 -9.93 -16.74 1.78
N ILE A 26 -8.75 -17.34 1.94
CA ILE A 26 -8.42 -18.22 3.07
C ILE A 26 -7.32 -17.50 3.86
N ASN A 27 -7.64 -17.01 5.06
CA ASN A 27 -6.74 -16.20 5.88
C ASN A 27 -6.42 -16.82 7.25
N LYS A 28 -6.74 -18.10 7.46
CA LYS A 28 -6.49 -18.78 8.73
C LYS A 28 -6.17 -20.26 8.54
N ILE A 29 -5.45 -20.81 9.49
CA ILE A 29 -5.28 -22.26 9.67
C ILE A 29 -5.67 -22.65 11.10
N VAL A 30 -6.01 -23.92 11.30
CA VAL A 30 -6.16 -24.48 12.65
C VAL A 30 -4.78 -24.56 13.30
N ASN A 31 -4.70 -24.23 14.58
CA ASN A 31 -3.43 -24.32 15.31
C ASN A 31 -2.99 -25.79 15.40
N PRO A 32 -1.74 -26.12 15.02
CA PRO A 32 -1.25 -27.49 14.96
C PRO A 32 -1.12 -28.20 16.33
N VAL A 33 -1.24 -27.46 17.44
CA VAL A 33 -1.12 -27.97 18.81
C VAL A 33 -2.46 -27.95 19.54
N ASP A 34 -3.39 -27.08 19.15
CA ASP A 34 -4.68 -26.87 19.82
C ASP A 34 -5.77 -26.61 18.78
N GLU A 35 -6.53 -27.66 18.46
CA GLU A 35 -7.57 -27.61 17.43
C GLU A 35 -8.71 -26.64 17.75
N SER A 36 -8.86 -26.21 19.01
CA SER A 36 -9.86 -25.21 19.40
C SER A 36 -9.48 -23.79 18.94
N ARG A 37 -8.25 -23.58 18.46
CA ARG A 37 -7.70 -22.26 18.12
C ARG A 37 -7.36 -22.14 16.65
N ASN A 38 -7.55 -20.93 16.12
CA ASN A 38 -7.16 -20.56 14.78
C ASN A 38 -5.96 -19.61 14.80
N VAL A 39 -5.07 -19.75 13.82
CA VAL A 39 -3.99 -18.82 13.54
C VAL A 39 -4.36 -18.02 12.29
N TYR A 40 -4.55 -16.72 12.44
CA TYR A 40 -4.92 -15.82 11.35
C TYR A 40 -3.69 -15.16 10.72
N PHE A 41 -3.75 -14.91 9.41
CA PHE A 41 -2.68 -14.32 8.61
C PHE A 41 -3.14 -12.96 8.08
N PHE A 42 -2.31 -11.94 8.32
CA PHE A 42 -2.55 -10.58 7.89
C PHE A 42 -1.31 -10.06 7.15
N SER A 43 -1.54 -9.24 6.14
CA SER A 43 -0.46 -8.53 5.47
C SER A 43 -0.19 -7.20 6.16
N ASP A 44 1.04 -6.73 6.11
CA ASP A 44 1.43 -5.39 6.54
C ASP A 44 0.78 -4.31 5.65
N ILE A 45 -0.40 -3.83 6.06
CA ILE A 45 -1.19 -2.81 5.36
C ILE A 45 -0.37 -1.52 5.11
N PRO A 46 0.32 -0.93 6.10
CA PRO A 46 1.25 0.17 5.88
C PRO A 46 2.24 -0.06 4.72
N HIS A 47 2.79 -1.27 4.62
CA HIS A 47 3.70 -1.62 3.53
C HIS A 47 3.00 -1.67 2.18
N ILE A 48 1.78 -2.23 2.12
CA ILE A 48 0.97 -2.28 0.89
C ILE A 48 0.71 -0.87 0.35
N ILE A 49 0.30 0.07 1.22
CA ILE A 49 0.01 1.46 0.82
C ILE A 49 1.26 2.10 0.20
N LYS A 50 2.43 1.90 0.81
CA LYS A 50 3.70 2.38 0.24
C LYS A 50 3.98 1.78 -1.14
N CYS A 51 3.76 0.48 -1.32
CA CYS A 51 3.96 -0.20 -2.60
C CYS A 51 3.04 0.36 -3.69
N VAL A 52 1.76 0.58 -3.39
CA VAL A 52 0.79 1.19 -4.32
C VAL A 52 1.23 2.60 -4.71
N ARG A 53 1.58 3.45 -3.73
CA ARG A 53 2.08 4.81 -3.99
C ARG A 53 3.34 4.80 -4.87
N ASN A 54 4.32 3.95 -4.53
CA ASN A 54 5.58 3.85 -5.27
C ASN A 54 5.36 3.36 -6.70
N HIS A 55 4.43 2.42 -6.89
CA HIS A 55 4.03 1.95 -8.22
C HIS A 55 3.39 3.07 -9.03
N LEU A 56 2.39 3.78 -8.47
CA LEU A 56 1.73 4.89 -9.16
C LEU A 56 2.71 6.02 -9.51
N HIS A 57 3.60 6.40 -8.59
CA HIS A 57 4.65 7.38 -8.87
C HIS A 57 5.60 6.93 -9.99
N LYS A 58 5.99 5.64 -10.01
CA LYS A 58 6.92 5.10 -11.01
C LYS A 58 6.29 4.97 -12.40
N GLN A 59 5.06 4.47 -12.47
CA GLN A 59 4.35 4.26 -13.74
C GLN A 59 3.68 5.54 -14.25
N GLY A 60 3.44 6.53 -13.38
CA GLY A 60 2.74 7.76 -13.70
C GLY A 60 1.21 7.61 -13.76
N GLU A 61 0.70 6.40 -13.94
CA GLU A 61 -0.72 6.12 -14.02
C GLU A 61 -1.09 4.70 -13.53
N ALA A 62 -2.36 4.53 -13.16
CA ALA A 62 -2.97 3.26 -12.82
C ALA A 62 -4.45 3.25 -13.25
N LYS A 63 -5.06 2.06 -13.31
CA LYS A 63 -6.50 1.91 -13.55
C LYS A 63 -7.17 1.42 -12.28
N PHE A 64 -8.23 2.11 -11.85
CA PHE A 64 -9.04 1.73 -10.71
C PHE A 64 -10.52 1.82 -11.09
N SER A 65 -11.25 0.71 -10.94
CA SER A 65 -12.68 0.63 -11.26
C SER A 65 -13.04 1.18 -12.64
N GLY A 66 -12.25 0.83 -13.66
CA GLY A 66 -12.45 1.29 -15.04
C GLY A 66 -11.90 2.69 -15.33
N LYS A 67 -11.56 3.49 -14.32
CA LYS A 67 -11.10 4.88 -14.47
C LYS A 67 -9.58 4.97 -14.38
N ARG A 68 -9.02 5.98 -15.06
CA ARG A 68 -7.58 6.31 -15.00
C ARG A 68 -7.29 7.16 -13.76
N VAL A 69 -6.29 6.74 -12.99
CA VAL A 69 -5.67 7.50 -11.92
C VAL A 69 -4.30 7.94 -12.40
N SER A 70 -4.00 9.24 -12.39
CA SER A 70 -2.73 9.77 -12.87
C SER A 70 -1.99 10.49 -11.76
N TRP A 71 -0.67 10.24 -11.65
CA TRP A 71 0.23 10.98 -10.78
C TRP A 71 0.25 12.48 -11.12
N GLY A 72 -0.03 12.83 -12.38
CA GLY A 72 -0.12 14.21 -12.85
C GLY A 72 -1.17 15.03 -12.11
N PHE A 73 -2.28 14.42 -11.65
CA PHE A 73 -3.30 15.12 -10.87
C PHE A 73 -2.78 15.57 -9.50
N TYR A 74 -1.96 14.74 -8.85
CA TYR A 74 -1.35 15.09 -7.56
C TYR A 74 -0.34 16.22 -7.72
N ARG A 75 0.45 16.20 -8.80
CA ARG A 75 1.38 17.29 -9.12
C ARG A 75 0.64 18.60 -9.39
N ALA A 76 -0.41 18.56 -10.22
CA ALA A 76 -1.22 19.74 -10.52
C ALA A 76 -1.87 20.35 -9.27
N LEU A 77 -2.40 19.50 -8.37
CA LEU A 77 -2.95 19.95 -7.09
C LEU A 77 -1.88 20.65 -6.25
N TYR A 78 -0.71 20.05 -6.09
CA TYR A 78 0.40 20.64 -5.34
C TYR A 78 0.84 21.98 -5.94
N ASP A 79 1.05 22.04 -7.26
CA ASP A 79 1.53 23.24 -7.93
C ASP A 79 0.53 24.40 -7.86
N THR A 80 -0.77 24.09 -7.84
CA THR A 80 -1.86 25.08 -7.70
C THR A 80 -2.01 25.56 -6.26
N ASP A 81 -1.80 24.68 -5.28
CA ASP A 81 -2.04 24.99 -3.87
C ASP A 81 -0.82 25.60 -3.16
N LYS A 82 0.40 25.29 -3.59
CA LYS A 82 1.64 25.64 -2.88
C LYS A 82 1.88 27.14 -2.67
N THR A 83 1.32 28.00 -3.52
CA THR A 83 1.52 29.46 -3.48
C THR A 83 0.41 30.21 -2.75
N ARG A 84 -0.61 29.50 -2.25
CA ARG A 84 -1.76 30.10 -1.57
C ARG A 84 -1.42 30.36 -0.10
N ASP A 85 -1.83 31.52 0.42
CA ASP A 85 -1.69 31.84 1.85
C ASP A 85 -2.48 30.85 2.73
N LEU A 86 -3.69 30.49 2.27
CA LEU A 86 -4.53 29.44 2.85
C LEU A 86 -4.57 28.24 1.92
N ARG A 87 -3.73 27.26 2.24
CA ARG A 87 -3.60 26.01 1.51
C ARG A 87 -4.75 25.05 1.80
N LEU A 88 -5.31 24.46 0.76
CA LEU A 88 -6.29 23.37 0.84
C LEU A 88 -5.64 22.06 1.30
N ALA A 89 -4.41 21.81 0.86
CA ALA A 89 -3.66 20.60 1.19
C ALA A 89 -2.32 20.95 1.86
N PRO A 90 -2.33 21.54 3.08
CA PRO A 90 -1.12 22.04 3.73
C PRO A 90 -0.09 20.95 4.03
N LYS A 91 -0.54 19.71 4.22
CA LYS A 91 0.32 18.53 4.47
C LYS A 91 0.96 17.97 3.20
N LEU A 92 0.45 18.31 2.02
CA LEU A 92 1.02 17.87 0.75
C LEU A 92 2.27 18.70 0.46
N THR A 93 3.44 18.11 0.67
CA THR A 93 4.73 18.77 0.44
C THR A 93 5.40 18.27 -0.83
N TYR A 94 6.46 18.97 -1.26
CA TYR A 94 7.29 18.54 -2.39
C TYR A 94 7.75 17.07 -2.29
N LEU A 95 8.05 16.59 -1.07
CA LEU A 95 8.52 15.22 -0.82
C LEU A 95 7.45 14.15 -1.06
N HIS A 96 6.17 14.53 -1.05
CA HIS A 96 5.07 13.63 -1.40
C HIS A 96 4.98 13.47 -2.93
N ILE A 97 5.21 14.56 -3.68
CA ILE A 97 5.14 14.58 -5.15
C ILE A 97 6.39 13.99 -5.81
N ASN A 98 7.57 14.29 -5.27
CA ASN A 98 8.87 13.84 -5.77
C ASN A 98 9.68 13.13 -4.67
N PRO A 99 9.24 11.95 -4.23
CA PRO A 99 9.91 11.19 -3.17
C PRO A 99 11.27 10.64 -3.64
N GLY A 100 12.33 10.99 -2.91
CA GLY A 100 13.64 10.35 -3.02
C GLY A 100 13.66 8.93 -2.44
N PRO A 101 14.79 8.21 -2.54
CA PRO A 101 14.91 6.83 -2.08
C PRO A 101 14.49 6.63 -0.61
N PHE A 102 14.91 7.53 0.29
CA PHE A 102 14.56 7.45 1.70
C PHE A 102 13.07 7.77 1.95
N GLN A 103 12.53 8.78 1.26
CA GLN A 103 11.13 9.19 1.39
C GLN A 103 10.15 8.15 0.80
N LYS A 104 10.62 7.25 -0.08
CA LYS A 104 9.82 6.10 -0.55
C LYS A 104 9.54 5.06 0.54
N MET A 105 10.34 5.04 1.61
CA MET A 105 10.22 4.10 2.72
C MET A 105 9.36 4.63 3.87
N VAL A 106 9.15 5.95 3.94
CA VAL A 106 8.33 6.63 4.95
C VAL A 106 6.85 6.37 4.67
N VAL A 107 6.16 5.69 5.60
CA VAL A 107 4.74 5.34 5.48
C VAL A 107 3.86 6.57 5.55
N SER A 108 4.14 7.51 6.45
CA SER A 108 3.31 8.70 6.65
C SER A 108 3.14 9.50 5.37
N HIS A 109 4.19 9.64 4.57
CA HIS A 109 4.14 10.32 3.27
C HIS A 109 3.34 9.57 2.19
N ALA A 110 3.04 8.29 2.39
CA ALA A 110 2.17 7.54 1.49
C ALA A 110 0.70 7.56 1.94
N VAL A 111 0.42 8.02 3.16
CA VAL A 111 -0.92 8.00 3.79
C VAL A 111 -1.55 9.39 3.89
N GLN A 112 -0.73 10.42 4.19
CA GLN A 112 -1.16 11.82 4.32
C GLN A 112 -1.48 12.47 2.97
#